data_AF-A0A831NW34-F1
#
_entry.id   AF-A0A831NW34-F1
#
_cell.length_a   1.000
_cell.length_b   1.000
_cell.length_c   1.000
_cell.angle_alpha   90.00
_cell.angle_beta   90.00
_cell.angle_gamma   90.00
#
_symmetry.space_group_name_H-M   'P 1'
#
loop_
_entity.id
_entity.type
_entity.pdbx_description
1 polymer ?
#
loop_
_entity_poly.entity_id
_entity_poly.type
_entity_poly.pdbx_seq_one_letter_code
_entity_poly.pdbx_strand_id
1 'polypeptide(L)'
;MLKKESRILAITKVNQLYIGVVLRGVKGFENIVLFSSCKEIHDFLKSRRDIAGEISYLIEIDSDCNTILAQLKLPGLHLLDSSSIPNMLKSHIDEAIRIARLVGIRMLELQIKG
;
A
#
# COMPACT_ATOMS: atom_id res chain seq x y z
N MET A 1 0.58 -17.71 -9.96
CA MET A 1 -0.17 -16.88 -10.94
C MET A 1 -1.15 -16.01 -10.15
N LEU A 2 -0.98 -14.69 -10.12
CA LEU A 2 -1.88 -13.77 -9.40
C LEU A 2 -3.31 -13.94 -9.96
N LYS A 3 -4.31 -14.21 -9.11
CA LYS A 3 -5.71 -14.32 -9.59
C LYS A 3 -6.11 -12.95 -10.17
N LYS A 4 -6.91 -12.96 -11.24
CA LYS A 4 -7.32 -11.77 -12.02
C LYS A 4 -7.99 -10.64 -11.19
N GLU A 5 -8.31 -10.91 -9.93
CA GLU A 5 -8.99 -10.00 -8.99
C GLU A 5 -8.21 -9.72 -7.71
N SER A 6 -6.99 -10.24 -7.56
CA SER A 6 -6.18 -9.98 -6.38
C SER A 6 -5.82 -8.51 -6.28
N ARG A 7 -6.05 -7.92 -5.09
CA ARG A 7 -5.62 -6.56 -4.78
C ARG A 7 -4.28 -6.56 -4.07
N ILE A 8 -3.47 -5.59 -4.45
CA ILE A 8 -2.15 -5.34 -3.90
C ILE A 8 -2.22 -4.01 -3.17
N LEU A 9 -1.80 -3.98 -1.91
CA LEU A 9 -1.53 -2.75 -1.19
C LEU A 9 -0.02 -2.51 -1.21
N ALA A 10 0.42 -1.48 -1.92
CA ALA A 10 1.81 -1.03 -1.91
C ALA A 10 1.94 0.16 -0.97
N ILE A 11 2.84 0.07 0.01
CA ILE A 11 3.03 1.08 1.04
C ILE A 11 4.32 1.84 0.78
N THR A 12 4.19 3.17 0.80
CA THR A 12 5.30 4.11 0.74
C THR A 12 5.16 5.17 1.84
N LYS A 13 6.22 5.94 2.07
CA LYS A 13 6.23 7.01 3.08
C LYS A 13 6.65 8.35 2.46
N VAL A 14 6.00 9.42 2.91
CA VAL A 14 6.40 10.81 2.66
C VAL A 14 6.39 11.55 3.99
N ASN A 15 7.56 12.00 4.45
CA ASN A 15 7.73 12.58 5.79
C ASN A 15 7.20 11.61 6.87
N GLN A 16 6.16 12.00 7.61
CA GLN A 16 5.51 11.17 8.64
C GLN A 16 4.21 10.50 8.15
N LEU A 17 3.84 10.71 6.89
CA LEU A 17 2.61 10.17 6.30
C LEU A 17 2.92 8.89 5.52
N TYR A 18 2.18 7.83 5.81
CA TYR A 18 2.22 6.60 5.03
C TYR A 18 1.10 6.64 3.99
N ILE A 19 1.43 6.17 2.80
CA ILE A 19 0.54 6.19 1.65
C ILE A 19 0.43 4.76 1.14
N GLY A 20 -0.76 4.18 1.26
CA GLY A 20 -1.12 2.90 0.69
C GLY A 20 -1.77 3.07 -0.66
N VAL A 21 -1.13 2.54 -1.69
CA VAL A 21 -1.67 2.49 -3.05
C VAL A 21 -2.29 1.13 -3.27
N VAL A 22 -3.59 1.11 -3.54
CA VAL A 22 -4.31 -0.12 -3.88
C VAL A 22 -4.33 -0.30 -5.39
N LEU A 23 -3.78 -1.43 -5.84
CA LEU A 23 -3.76 -1.85 -7.23
C LEU A 23 -4.63 -3.10 -7.41
N ARG A 24 -5.32 -3.23 -8.55
CA ARG A 24 -6.13 -4.40 -8.89
C ARG A 24 -5.66 -5.09 -10.15
N GLY A 25 -4.96 -6.21 -10.00
CA GLY A 25 -4.49 -7.04 -11.11
C GLY A 25 -3.94 -6.22 -12.29
N VAL A 26 -4.47 -6.46 -13.49
CA VAL A 26 -4.09 -5.74 -14.74
C VAL A 26 -4.85 -4.42 -14.96
N LYS A 27 -5.84 -4.09 -14.10
CA LYS A 27 -6.61 -2.84 -14.23
C LYS A 27 -5.81 -1.61 -13.75
N GLY A 28 -4.76 -1.83 -12.96
CA GLY A 28 -3.90 -0.77 -12.46
C GLY A 28 -4.41 -0.16 -11.15
N PHE A 29 -4.25 1.17 -11.04
CA PHE A 29 -4.57 1.96 -9.85
C PHE A 29 -6.06 1.93 -9.51
N GLU A 30 -6.39 1.62 -8.25
CA GLU A 30 -7.77 1.58 -7.75
C GLU A 30 -8.03 2.64 -6.68
N ASN A 31 -7.14 2.78 -5.69
CA ASN A 31 -7.37 3.70 -4.57
C ASN A 31 -6.08 4.17 -3.90
N ILE A 32 -6.15 5.28 -3.16
CA ILE A 32 -5.12 5.73 -2.20
C ILE A 32 -5.74 5.75 -0.81
N VAL A 33 -5.02 5.16 0.14
CA VAL A 33 -5.34 5.20 1.57
C VAL A 33 -4.19 5.87 2.29
N LEU A 34 -4.50 6.78 3.19
CA LEU A 34 -3.51 7.47 4.00
C LEU A 34 -3.50 6.90 5.42
N PHE A 35 -2.30 6.75 5.98
CA PHE A 35 -2.13 6.30 7.35
C PHE A 35 -1.14 7.20 8.07
N SER A 36 -1.43 7.51 9.33
CA SER A 36 -0.55 8.29 10.20
C SER A 36 0.52 7.43 10.85
N SER A 37 0.35 6.10 10.86
CA SER A 37 1.26 5.16 11.51
C SER A 37 1.19 3.75 10.94
N CYS A 38 2.25 2.97 11.17
CA CYS A 38 2.26 1.53 10.87
C CYS A 38 1.17 0.75 11.63
N LYS A 39 0.78 1.22 12.82
CA LYS A 39 -0.32 0.63 13.59
C LYS A 39 -1.66 0.79 12.85
N GLU A 40 -1.92 1.96 12.26
CA GLU A 40 -3.14 2.15 11.46
C GLU A 40 -3.16 1.24 10.23
N ILE A 41 -2.03 1.03 9.56
CA ILE A 41 -1.94 0.08 8.44
C ILE A 41 -2.30 -1.34 8.92
N HIS A 42 -1.73 -1.75 10.05
CA HIS A 42 -2.01 -3.04 10.67
C HIS A 42 -3.51 -3.19 11.01
N ASP A 43 -4.09 -2.19 11.67
CA ASP A 43 -5.48 -2.20 12.12
C ASP A 43 -6.45 -2.16 10.92
N PHE A 44 -6.12 -1.40 9.88
CA PHE A 44 -6.83 -1.39 8.61
C PHE A 44 -6.89 -2.80 7.99
N LEU A 45 -5.73 -3.46 7.80
CA LEU A 45 -5.67 -4.80 7.22
C LEU A 45 -6.39 -5.84 8.10
N LYS A 46 -6.26 -5.71 9.42
CA LYS A 46 -6.91 -6.61 10.40
C LYS A 46 -8.43 -6.46 10.43
N SER A 47 -8.96 -5.30 10.09
CA SER A 47 -10.41 -5.07 10.04
C SER A 47 -11.13 -6.02 9.08
N ARG A 48 -10.45 -6.40 7.99
CA ARG A 48 -10.99 -7.25 6.91
C ARG A 48 -12.33 -6.74 6.34
N ARG A 49 -12.61 -5.44 6.47
CA ARG A 49 -13.80 -4.78 5.93
C ARG A 49 -13.47 -4.05 4.63
N ASP A 50 -14.48 -3.88 3.79
CA ASP A 50 -14.38 -3.11 2.55
C ASP A 50 -13.14 -3.50 1.72
N ILE A 51 -12.43 -2.51 1.21
CA ILE A 51 -11.20 -2.70 0.42
C ILE A 51 -10.10 -3.46 1.19
N ALA A 52 -10.06 -3.37 2.52
CA ALA A 52 -9.06 -4.07 3.34
C ALA A 52 -9.26 -5.60 3.35
N GLY A 53 -10.52 -6.05 3.32
CA GLY A 53 -10.86 -7.48 3.23
C GLY A 53 -10.46 -8.11 1.90
N GLU A 54 -10.28 -7.27 0.87
CA GLU A 54 -10.01 -7.68 -0.50
C GLU A 54 -8.51 -7.66 -0.85
N ILE A 55 -7.66 -7.08 0.02
CA ILE A 55 -6.21 -7.10 -0.13
C ILE A 55 -5.67 -8.52 0.03
N SER A 56 -4.98 -8.99 -1.00
CA SER A 56 -4.33 -10.31 -1.05
C SER A 56 -2.81 -10.20 -0.89
N TYR A 57 -2.22 -9.07 -1.27
CA TYR A 57 -0.77 -8.85 -1.25
C TYR A 57 -0.43 -7.53 -0.61
N LEU A 58 0.60 -7.53 0.22
CA LEU A 58 1.18 -6.35 0.84
C LEU A 58 2.62 -6.20 0.39
N ILE A 59 2.98 -5.01 -0.04
CA ILE A 59 4.32 -4.69 -0.52
C ILE A 59 4.80 -3.43 0.22
N GLU A 60 5.96 -3.54 0.86
CA GLU A 60 6.64 -2.38 1.45
C GLU A 60 7.70 -1.89 0.47
N ILE A 61 7.62 -0.63 0.05
CA ILE A 61 8.57 -0.02 -0.89
C ILE A 61 9.69 0.69 -0.13
N ASP A 62 9.33 1.60 0.77
CA ASP A 62 10.26 2.38 1.58
C ASP A 62 9.65 2.80 2.94
N SER A 63 8.81 1.93 3.50
CA SER A 63 8.28 2.08 4.86
C SER A 63 9.19 1.48 5.91
N ASP A 64 9.11 2.03 7.12
CA ASP A 64 9.70 1.51 8.36
C ASP A 64 8.72 0.60 9.14
N CYS A 65 7.73 0.03 8.45
CA CYS A 65 6.67 -0.77 9.06
C CYS A 65 6.97 -2.28 9.13
N ASN A 66 8.09 -2.73 8.55
CA ASN A 66 8.49 -4.14 8.47
C ASN A 66 8.26 -4.92 9.77
N THR A 67 8.68 -4.39 10.92
CA THR A 67 8.55 -5.09 12.21
C THR A 67 7.09 -5.31 12.63
N ILE A 68 6.24 -4.30 12.44
CA ILE A 68 4.82 -4.36 12.83
C ILE A 68 4.04 -5.21 11.81
N LEU A 69 4.33 -5.06 10.53
CA LEU A 69 3.64 -5.79 9.47
C LEU A 69 4.07 -7.25 9.40
N ALA A 70 5.31 -7.59 9.78
CA ALA A 70 5.74 -8.99 9.94
C ALA A 70 4.95 -9.76 11.01
N GLN A 71 4.34 -9.07 11.97
CA GLN A 71 3.48 -9.70 12.98
C GLN A 71 2.06 -10.00 12.46
N LEU A 72 1.71 -9.47 11.29
CA LEU A 72 0.39 -9.58 10.70
C LEU A 72 0.17 -10.98 10.10
N LYS A 73 -0.35 -11.90 10.93
CA LYS A 73 -0.74 -13.26 10.50
C LYS A 73 -2.21 -13.29 10.06
N LEU A 74 -2.48 -12.82 8.84
CA LEU A 74 -3.83 -12.84 8.26
C LEU A 74 -3.96 -13.93 7.18
N PRO A 75 -4.96 -14.83 7.29
CA PRO A 75 -5.22 -15.82 6.24
C PRO A 75 -5.46 -15.18 4.87
N GLY A 76 -4.74 -15.65 3.86
CA GLY A 76 -4.86 -15.17 2.48
C GLY A 76 -4.17 -13.82 2.19
N LEU A 77 -3.47 -13.22 3.17
CA LEU A 77 -2.59 -12.08 2.94
C LEU A 77 -1.16 -12.57 2.76
N HIS A 78 -0.51 -12.12 1.70
CA HIS A 78 0.88 -12.43 1.40
C HIS A 78 1.73 -11.17 1.47
N LEU A 79 2.75 -11.18 2.31
CA LEU A 79 3.78 -10.13 2.32
C LEU A 79 4.80 -10.46 1.24
N LEU A 80 5.01 -9.53 0.31
CA LEU A 80 5.99 -9.65 -0.75
C LEU A 80 7.11 -8.65 -0.50
N ASP A 81 8.34 -9.14 -0.63
CA ASP A 81 9.50 -8.25 -0.74
C ASP A 81 9.47 -7.56 -2.11
N SER A 82 9.73 -6.26 -2.14
CA SER A 82 9.92 -5.48 -3.36
C SER A 82 10.91 -6.12 -4.35
N SER A 83 11.91 -6.86 -3.85
CA SER A 83 12.90 -7.58 -4.66
C SER A 83 12.31 -8.76 -5.44
N SER A 84 11.18 -9.31 -4.97
CA SER A 84 10.49 -10.47 -5.56
C SER A 84 9.50 -10.11 -6.68
N ILE A 85 9.30 -8.82 -6.93
CA ILE A 85 8.33 -8.31 -7.91
C ILE A 85 8.95 -8.37 -9.32
N PRO A 86 8.28 -9.01 -10.30
CA PRO A 86 8.73 -9.00 -11.68
C PRO A 86 8.91 -7.57 -12.22
N ASN A 87 9.98 -7.31 -12.98
CA ASN A 87 10.33 -5.97 -13.48
C ASN A 87 9.18 -5.25 -14.19
N MET A 88 8.38 -5.95 -15.00
CA MET A 88 7.21 -5.35 -15.67
C MET A 88 6.13 -4.88 -14.69
N LEU A 89 5.93 -5.59 -13.57
CA LEU A 89 4.97 -5.17 -12.55
C LEU A 89 5.55 -4.05 -11.68
N LYS A 90 6.86 -4.11 -11.44
CA LYS A 90 7.60 -3.11 -10.67
C LYS A 90 7.45 -1.71 -11.27
N SER A 91 7.62 -1.55 -12.59
CA SER A 91 7.49 -0.22 -13.22
C SER A 91 6.10 0.41 -13.03
N HIS A 92 5.04 -0.39 -13.08
CA HIS A 92 3.67 0.09 -12.86
C HIS A 92 3.42 0.46 -11.39
N ILE A 93 3.97 -0.33 -10.46
CA ILE A 93 3.93 -0.01 -9.03
C ILE A 93 4.68 1.28 -8.76
N ASP A 94 5.90 1.44 -9.29
CA ASP A 94 6.73 2.63 -9.10
C ASP A 94 6.04 3.90 -9.63
N GLU A 95 5.38 3.83 -10.79
CA GLU A 95 4.61 4.95 -11.33
C GLU A 95 3.42 5.30 -10.44
N ALA A 96 2.64 4.31 -10.02
CA ALA A 96 1.48 4.53 -9.15
C ALA A 96 1.90 5.11 -7.79
N ILE A 97 3.02 4.64 -7.24
CA ILE A 97 3.63 5.16 -6.01
C ILE A 97 4.08 6.61 -6.19
N ARG A 98 4.72 6.94 -7.31
CA ARG A 98 5.12 8.33 -7.62
C ARG A 98 3.92 9.27 -7.64
N ILE A 99 2.83 8.88 -8.29
CA ILE A 99 1.58 9.66 -8.33
C ILE A 99 1.00 9.81 -6.92
N ALA A 100 0.94 8.72 -6.16
CA ALA A 100 0.38 8.74 -4.81
C ALA A 100 1.20 9.62 -3.85
N ARG A 101 2.53 9.64 -3.97
CA ARG A 101 3.40 10.55 -3.20
C ARG A 101 3.09 12.02 -3.51
N LEU A 102 2.90 12.37 -4.78
CA LEU A 102 2.53 13.74 -5.17
C LEU A 102 1.18 14.14 -4.56
N VAL A 103 0.20 13.23 -4.56
CA VAL A 103 -1.10 13.44 -3.91
C VAL A 103 -0.92 13.63 -2.39
N GLY A 104 -0.12 12.79 -1.74
CA GLY A 104 0.17 12.90 -0.30
C GLY A 104 0.84 14.22 0.07
N ILE A 105 1.85 14.65 -0.69
CA ILE A 105 2.50 15.96 -0.51
C ILE A 105 1.46 17.09 -0.61
N ARG A 106 0.62 17.05 -1.65
CA ARG A 106 -0.41 18.07 -1.84
C ARG A 106 -1.41 18.13 -0.69
N MET A 107 -1.79 16.99 -0.13
CA MET A 107 -2.69 16.93 1.02
C MET A 107 -2.04 17.49 2.29
N LEU A 108 -0.76 17.20 2.54
CA LEU A 108 0.00 17.78 3.66
C LEU A 108 0.09 19.31 3.54
N GLU A 109 0.35 19.84 2.34
CA GLU A 109 0.39 21.29 2.12
C GLU A 109 -0.95 21.98 2.43
N LEU A 110 -2.07 21.35 2.07
CA LEU A 110 -3.40 21.90 2.31
C LEU A 110 -3.73 21.93 3.81
N GLN A 111 -3.28 20.93 4.58
CA GLN A 111 -3.45 20.88 6.03
C GLN A 111 -2.62 21.94 6.78
N ILE A 112 -1.48 22.35 6.23
CA ILE A 112 -0.65 23.41 6.84
C ILE A 112 -1.23 24.81 6.61
N LYS A 113 -2.03 24.97 5.55
CA LYS A 113 -2.58 26.27 5.12
C LYS A 113 -4.01 26.53 5.58
N GLY A 114 -4.67 25.55 6.19
CA GLY A 114 -6.02 25.67 6.78
C GLY A 114 -5.95 25.82 8.29
#